data_AF-A0A9P4UPV9-F1
#
_entry.id   AF-A0A9P4UPV9-F1
#
_cell.length_a   1.000
_cell.length_b   1.000
_cell.length_c   1.000
_cell.angle_alpha   90.00
_cell.angle_beta   90.00
_cell.angle_gamma   90.00
#
_symmetry.space_group_name_H-M   'P 1'
#
loop_
_entity.id
_entity.type
_entity.pdbx_description
1 polymer ?
#
loop_
_entity_poly.entity_id
_entity_poly.type
_entity_poly.pdbx_seq_one_letter_code
_entity_poly.pdbx_strand_id
1 'polypeptide(L)'
;MDFSDAFRIVNLAVGVIMVLGGVAQFFPLAVQSIIVGVYVILFGLGTALLEFQIPPQIARYASFMFSFIGRGVFYLFIGCIVMGPQGWYKWTTGGVLALIGIAYIVLEYIPSIEPPANMRDADAGWGAEQV
;
A
#
# COMPACT_ATOMS: atom_id res chain seq x y z
N MET A 1 16.96 14.48 4.15
CA MET A 1 15.52 14.17 4.11
C MET A 1 15.24 13.29 5.30
N ASP A 2 14.33 13.69 6.18
CA ASP A 2 13.95 12.85 7.31
C ASP A 2 13.34 11.54 6.81
N PHE A 3 13.58 10.44 7.52
CA PHE A 3 13.07 9.11 7.15
C PHE A 3 11.55 9.13 6.94
N SER A 4 10.83 9.95 7.71
CA SER A 4 9.40 10.17 7.56
C SER A 4 9.03 10.59 6.13
N ASP A 5 9.63 11.66 5.60
CA ASP A 5 9.34 12.14 4.23
C ASP A 5 9.68 11.11 3.15
N ALA A 6 10.75 10.35 3.34
CA ALA A 6 11.12 9.27 2.43
C ALA A 6 10.03 8.19 2.38
N PHE A 7 9.47 7.78 3.51
CA PHE A 7 8.36 6.82 3.55
C PHE A 7 7.09 7.35 2.90
N ARG A 8 6.75 8.63 3.11
CA ARG A 8 5.59 9.26 2.46
C ARG A 8 5.71 9.22 0.95
N ILE A 9 6.89 9.57 0.43
CA ILE A 9 7.18 9.54 -1.00
C ILE A 9 7.08 8.12 -1.56
N VAL A 10 7.61 7.11 -0.85
CA VAL A 10 7.51 5.71 -1.27
C VAL A 10 6.06 5.23 -1.28
N ASN A 11 5.27 5.54 -0.24
CA ASN A 11 3.85 5.17 -0.19
C ASN A 11 3.06 5.82 -1.33
N LEU A 12 3.32 7.10 -1.62
CA LEU A 12 2.69 7.81 -2.72
C LEU A 12 3.07 7.19 -4.07
N ALA A 13 4.35 6.87 -4.26
CA ALA A 13 4.85 6.20 -5.45
C ALA A 13 4.18 4.82 -5.63
N VAL A 14 4.05 4.03 -4.57
CA VAL A 14 3.33 2.75 -4.58
C VAL A 14 1.86 2.96 -4.99
N GLY A 15 1.18 3.95 -4.41
CA GLY A 15 -0.20 4.28 -4.78
C GLY A 15 -0.36 4.62 -6.26
N VAL A 16 0.56 5.42 -6.82
CA VAL A 16 0.57 5.75 -8.26
C VAL A 16 0.83 4.50 -9.11
N ILE A 17 1.81 3.68 -8.74
CA ILE A 17 2.14 2.43 -9.46
C ILE A 17 0.95 1.47 -9.44
N MET A 18 0.22 1.36 -8.32
CA MET A 18 -1.00 0.55 -8.23
C MET A 18 -2.08 1.08 -9.18
N VAL A 19 -2.35 2.38 -9.22
CA VAL A 19 -3.35 2.95 -10.13
C VAL A 19 -2.98 2.69 -11.60
N LEU A 20 -1.72 2.94 -11.98
CA LEU A 20 -1.24 2.69 -13.33
C LEU A 20 -1.28 1.19 -13.70
N GLY A 21 -0.87 0.32 -12.78
CA GLY A 21 -0.93 -1.13 -12.94
C GLY A 21 -2.37 -1.66 -13.04
N GLY A 22 -3.30 -1.08 -12.30
CA GLY A 22 -4.72 -1.39 -12.37
C GLY A 22 -5.35 -0.98 -13.70
N VAL A 23 -4.99 0.20 -14.23
CA VAL A 23 -5.42 0.64 -15.58
C VAL A 23 -4.86 -0.29 -16.67
N ALA A 24 -3.61 -0.72 -16.54
CA ALA A 24 -3.01 -1.68 -17.46
C ALA A 24 -3.70 -3.05 -17.43
N GLN A 25 -4.45 -3.36 -16.36
CA GLN A 25 -5.15 -4.63 -16.21
C GLN A 25 -6.44 -4.75 -17.01
N PHE A 26 -6.98 -3.64 -17.52
CA PHE A 26 -8.14 -3.67 -18.43
C PHE A 26 -7.83 -4.30 -19.79
N PHE A 27 -6.56 -4.52 -20.11
CA PHE A 27 -6.12 -5.13 -21.36
C PHE A 27 -5.47 -6.50 -21.07
N PRO A 28 -6.00 -7.63 -21.57
CA PRO A 28 -7.24 -7.82 -22.36
C PRO A 28 -8.53 -7.72 -21.50
N LEU A 29 -9.65 -7.37 -22.14
CA LEU A 29 -10.97 -7.19 -21.48
C LEU A 29 -11.57 -8.54 -21.07
N ALA A 30 -11.13 -9.06 -19.93
CA ALA A 30 -11.74 -10.19 -19.25
C ALA A 30 -12.39 -9.70 -17.95
N VAL A 31 -13.56 -10.25 -17.59
CA VAL A 31 -14.31 -9.86 -16.38
C VAL A 31 -13.43 -9.96 -15.13
N GLN A 32 -12.63 -11.01 -15.00
CA GLN A 32 -11.68 -11.17 -13.90
C GLN A 32 -10.63 -10.04 -13.86
N SER A 33 -10.10 -9.65 -15.03
CA SER A 33 -9.06 -8.61 -15.12
C SER A 33 -9.63 -7.22 -14.82
N ILE A 34 -10.88 -6.97 -15.21
CA ILE A 34 -11.64 -5.75 -14.87
C ILE A 34 -11.86 -5.67 -13.35
N ILE A 35 -12.36 -6.74 -12.74
CA ILE A 35 -12.60 -6.79 -11.28
C ILE A 35 -11.29 -6.52 -10.53
N VAL A 36 -10.22 -7.23 -10.89
CA VAL A 36 -8.88 -7.02 -10.30
C VAL A 36 -8.41 -5.58 -10.51
N GLY A 37 -8.53 -5.04 -11.73
CA GLY A 37 -8.13 -3.66 -12.04
C GLY A 37 -8.84 -2.63 -11.17
N VAL A 38 -10.17 -2.77 -10.99
CA VAL A 38 -10.96 -1.89 -10.11
C VAL A 38 -10.49 -1.98 -8.67
N TYR A 39 -10.29 -3.18 -8.12
CA TYR A 39 -9.79 -3.34 -6.76
C TYR A 39 -8.42 -2.70 -6.58
N VAL A 40 -7.48 -2.94 -7.50
CA VAL A 40 -6.13 -2.38 -7.43
C VAL A 40 -6.14 -0.85 -7.49
N ILE A 41 -7.01 -0.25 -8.32
CA ILE A 41 -7.18 1.21 -8.38
C ILE A 41 -7.75 1.76 -7.08
N LEU A 42 -8.82 1.16 -6.54
CA LEU A 42 -9.43 1.60 -5.28
C LEU A 42 -8.43 1.53 -4.13
N PHE A 43 -7.66 0.44 -4.06
CA PHE A 43 -6.62 0.24 -3.06
C PHE A 43 -5.42 1.18 -3.24
N GLY A 44 -5.02 1.48 -4.49
CA GLY A 44 -3.97 2.46 -4.79
C GLY A 44 -4.38 3.88 -4.40
N LEU A 45 -5.61 4.28 -4.73
CA LEU A 45 -6.18 5.56 -4.30
C LEU A 45 -6.30 5.64 -2.78
N GLY A 46 -6.78 4.57 -2.12
CA GLY A 46 -6.85 4.52 -0.66
C GLY A 46 -5.48 4.68 0.00
N THR A 47 -4.44 4.03 -0.54
CA THR A 47 -3.06 4.15 -0.06
C THR A 47 -2.53 5.58 -0.21
N ALA A 48 -2.82 6.24 -1.33
CA ALA A 48 -2.43 7.64 -1.55
C ALA A 48 -3.21 8.61 -0.65
N LEU A 49 -4.52 8.42 -0.47
CA LEU A 49 -5.35 9.27 0.39
C LEU A 49 -4.93 9.21 1.86
N LEU A 50 -4.57 8.01 2.35
CA LEU A 50 -4.04 7.81 3.70
C LEU A 50 -2.75 8.61 3.97
N GLU A 51 -2.05 9.07 2.93
CA GLU A 51 -0.83 9.87 3.07
C GLU A 51 -1.11 11.38 3.21
N PHE A 52 -2.28 11.84 2.79
CA PHE A 52 -2.69 13.24 2.89
C PHE A 52 -3.60 13.51 4.08
N GLN A 53 -4.44 12.54 4.47
CA GLN A 53 -5.33 12.63 5.62
C GLN A 53 -5.52 11.25 6.25
N ILE A 54 -5.63 11.19 7.59
CA ILE A 54 -5.98 9.98 8.35
C ILE A 54 -7.48 10.04 8.67
N PRO A 55 -8.38 9.48 7.84
CA PRO A 55 -9.80 9.38 8.20
C PRO A 55 -9.97 8.43 9.40
N PRO A 56 -10.65 8.85 10.48
CA PRO A 56 -10.78 8.08 11.71
C PRO A 56 -11.49 6.72 11.52
N GLN A 57 -12.30 6.59 10.47
CA GLN A 57 -12.96 5.34 10.10
C GLN A 57 -11.96 4.29 9.55
N ILE A 58 -10.94 4.70 8.79
CA ILE A 58 -9.93 3.77 8.26
C ILE A 58 -8.92 3.40 9.36
N ALA A 59 -8.61 4.34 10.26
CA ALA A 59 -7.84 4.02 11.48
C ALA A 59 -8.53 2.94 12.33
N ARG A 60 -9.88 2.98 12.44
CA ARG A 60 -10.65 2.02 13.22
C ARG A 60 -10.74 0.62 12.58
N TYR A 61 -10.89 0.51 11.27
CA TYR A 61 -11.15 -0.78 10.60
C TYR A 61 -9.94 -1.37 9.84
N ALA A 62 -8.91 -0.57 9.53
CA ALA A 62 -7.74 -0.99 8.78
C ALA A 62 -6.43 -0.66 9.51
N SER A 63 -6.36 -0.99 10.80
CA SER A 63 -5.16 -0.82 11.64
C SER A 63 -3.91 -1.48 11.03
N PHE A 64 -4.08 -2.55 10.25
CA PHE A 64 -2.97 -3.20 9.54
C PHE A 64 -2.27 -2.28 8.51
N MET A 65 -2.98 -1.31 7.94
CA MET A 65 -2.40 -0.30 7.03
C MET A 65 -1.57 0.76 7.78
N PHE A 66 -1.49 0.70 9.11
CA PHE A 66 -0.66 1.58 9.94
C PHE A 66 0.53 0.84 10.57
N SER A 67 0.85 -0.36 10.09
CA SER A 67 2.04 -1.13 10.49
C SER A 67 2.91 -1.45 9.27
N PHE A 68 4.24 -1.52 9.43
CA PHE A 68 5.15 -1.87 8.33
C PHE A 68 4.88 -3.28 7.81
N ILE A 69 4.63 -4.25 8.70
CA ILE A 69 4.31 -5.62 8.28
C ILE A 69 2.98 -5.69 7.52
N GLY A 70 1.95 -4.98 7.99
CA GLY A 70 0.63 -5.01 7.36
C GLY A 70 0.63 -4.34 5.99
N ARG A 71 1.34 -3.21 5.83
CA ARG A 71 1.58 -2.59 4.51
C ARG A 71 2.42 -3.48 3.60
N GLY A 72 3.48 -4.09 4.13
CA GLY A 72 4.37 -4.95 3.36
C GLY A 72 3.67 -6.18 2.80
N VAL A 73 2.88 -6.87 3.62
CA VAL A 73 2.06 -8.01 3.18
C VAL A 73 1.01 -7.56 2.16
N PHE A 74 0.39 -6.40 2.36
CA PHE A 74 -0.58 -5.85 1.42
C PHE A 74 0.03 -5.51 0.04
N TYR A 75 1.17 -4.84 0.00
CA TYR A 75 1.87 -4.54 -1.25
C TYR A 75 2.35 -5.81 -1.96
N LEU A 76 2.81 -6.80 -1.20
CA LEU A 76 3.18 -8.11 -1.74
C LEU A 76 1.98 -8.82 -2.36
N PHE A 77 0.85 -8.85 -1.66
CA PHE A 77 -0.40 -9.43 -2.16
C PHE A 77 -0.88 -8.76 -3.45
N ILE A 78 -0.87 -7.42 -3.51
CA ILE A 78 -1.26 -6.69 -4.72
C ILE A 78 -0.27 -6.95 -5.85
N GLY A 79 1.04 -6.99 -5.57
CA GLY A 79 2.06 -7.36 -6.54
C GLY A 79 1.80 -8.72 -7.18
N CYS A 80 1.45 -9.73 -6.38
CA CYS A 80 1.10 -11.06 -6.86
C CYS A 80 -0.19 -11.07 -7.71
N ILE A 81 -1.21 -10.30 -7.34
CA ILE A 81 -2.47 -10.21 -8.09
C ILE A 81 -2.29 -9.50 -9.44
N VAL A 82 -1.42 -8.49 -9.50
CA VAL A 82 -1.12 -7.76 -10.73
C VAL A 82 -0.27 -8.61 -11.69
N MET A 83 0.58 -9.49 -11.15
CA MET A 83 1.39 -10.46 -11.91
C MET A 83 0.51 -11.50 -12.63
N GLY A 84 -0.02 -11.10 -13.79
CA GLY A 84 -0.78 -11.97 -14.69
C GLY A 84 0.10 -12.61 -15.78
N PRO A 85 -0.41 -13.66 -16.45
CA PRO A 85 0.33 -14.39 -17.49
C PRO A 85 0.55 -13.60 -18.78
N GLN A 86 -0.20 -12.52 -19.05
CA GLN A 86 -0.10 -11.77 -20.32
C GLN A 86 0.58 -10.40 -20.18
N GLY A 87 1.77 -10.26 -20.76
CA GLY A 87 2.42 -8.97 -20.99
C GLY A 87 3.54 -8.64 -20.00
N TRP A 88 4.69 -8.22 -20.52
CA TRP A 88 5.87 -7.84 -19.74
C TRP A 88 5.58 -6.71 -18.74
N TYR A 89 4.68 -5.79 -19.09
CA TYR A 89 4.26 -4.68 -18.24
C TYR A 89 3.59 -5.13 -16.93
N LYS A 90 2.86 -6.26 -16.92
CA LYS A 90 2.23 -6.80 -15.70
C LYS A 90 3.27 -7.39 -14.75
N TRP A 91 4.24 -8.09 -15.33
CA TRP A 91 5.36 -8.69 -14.59
C TRP A 91 6.26 -7.63 -13.95
N THR A 92 6.59 -6.56 -14.67
CA THR A 92 7.43 -5.49 -14.11
C THR A 92 6.69 -4.73 -13.01
N THR A 93 5.43 -4.35 -13.25
CA THR A 93 4.66 -3.56 -12.27
C THR A 93 4.34 -4.38 -11.02
N GLY A 94 3.89 -5.62 -11.19
CA GLY A 94 3.65 -6.55 -10.07
C GLY A 94 4.93 -6.93 -9.32
N GLY A 95 6.04 -7.15 -10.04
CA GLY A 95 7.34 -7.47 -9.46
C GLY A 95 7.91 -6.32 -8.62
N VAL A 96 7.78 -5.07 -9.08
CA VAL A 96 8.20 -3.89 -8.30
C VAL A 96 7.37 -3.76 -7.02
N LEU A 97 6.05 -3.91 -7.10
CA LEU A 97 5.17 -3.86 -5.93
C LEU A 97 5.48 -4.99 -4.93
N ALA A 98 5.72 -6.21 -5.43
CA ALA A 98 6.11 -7.35 -4.61
C ALA A 98 7.46 -7.12 -3.90
N LEU A 99 8.44 -6.58 -4.62
CA LEU A 99 9.77 -6.27 -4.06
C LEU A 99 9.66 -5.19 -2.97
N ILE A 100 8.88 -4.14 -3.21
CA ILE A 100 8.60 -3.11 -2.19
C ILE A 100 7.90 -3.74 -0.98
N GLY A 101 6.94 -4.65 -1.19
CA GLY A 101 6.28 -5.38 -0.10
C GLY A 101 7.26 -6.17 0.76
N ILE A 102 8.19 -6.91 0.13
CA ILE A 102 9.27 -7.61 0.84
C ILE A 102 10.15 -6.63 1.61
N ALA A 103 10.54 -5.51 0.98
CA ALA A 103 11.35 -4.49 1.64
C ALA A 103 10.66 -3.95 2.91
N TYR A 104 9.35 -3.66 2.85
CA TYR A 104 8.58 -3.23 4.03
C TYR A 104 8.51 -4.29 5.13
N ILE A 105 8.38 -5.58 4.76
CA ILE A 105 8.44 -6.68 5.74
C ILE A 105 9.81 -6.78 6.40
N VAL A 106 10.89 -6.59 5.64
CA VAL A 106 12.27 -6.63 6.16
C VAL A 106 12.54 -5.43 7.07
N LEU A 107 12.01 -4.24 6.75
CA LEU A 107 12.20 -3.03 7.54
C LEU A 107 11.58 -3.14 8.94
N GLU A 108 10.56 -3.97 9.15
CA GLU A 108 10.01 -4.28 10.48
C GLU A 108 11.09 -4.85 11.42
N TYR A 109 12.02 -5.65 10.89
CA TYR A 109 13.10 -6.27 11.67
C TYR A 109 14.29 -5.33 11.91
N ILE A 110 14.22 -4.09 11.44
CA ILE A 110 15.23 -3.06 11.65
C ILE A 110 14.70 -2.06 12.70
N PRO A 111 14.97 -2.29 14.00
CA PRO A 111 14.42 -1.48 15.11
C PRO A 111 14.90 -0.02 15.14
N SER A 112 15.77 0.39 14.22
CA SER A 112 16.33 1.75 14.11
C SER A 112 15.44 2.71 13.30
N ILE A 113 14.37 2.23 12.68
CA ILE A 113 13.47 3.07 11.89
C ILE A 113 12.21 3.34 12.72
N GLU A 114 12.11 4.57 13.24
CA GLU A 114 10.90 5.00 13.93
C GLU A 114 9.71 4.98 12.94
N PRO A 115 8.56 4.44 13.36
CA PRO A 115 7.34 4.48 12.55
C PRO A 115 7.03 5.95 12.19
N PRO A 116 6.76 6.25 10.90
CA PRO A 116 6.42 7.60 10.47
C PRO A 116 5.19 8.11 11.25
N ALA A 117 5.06 9.44 11.40
CA ALA A 117 3.98 10.09 12.18
C ALA A 117 2.57 9.58 11.83
N ASN A 118 2.36 9.19 10.57
CA ASN A 118 1.13 8.59 10.07
C ASN A 118 0.72 7.28 10.80
N MET A 119 1.68 6.55 11.40
CA MET A 119 1.47 5.36 12.23
C MET A 119 1.39 5.69 13.74
N ARG A 120 1.99 6.80 14.19
CA ARG A 120 1.97 7.25 15.60
C ARG A 120 0.67 7.97 16.00
N ASP A 121 0.09 8.75 15.10
CA ASP A 121 -1.14 9.50 15.39
C ASP A 121 -2.40 8.61 15.37
N ALA A 122 -2.34 7.44 14.73
CA ALA A 122 -3.41 6.44 14.76
C ALA A 122 -3.54 5.77 16.15
N ASP A 123 -2.43 5.55 16.85
CA ASP A 123 -2.44 5.03 18.24
C ASP A 123 -2.85 6.10 19.27
N ALA A 124 -2.60 7.39 19.00
CA ALA A 124 -2.94 8.49 19.91
C ALA A 124 -4.46 8.71 20.07
N GLY A 125 -5.27 8.26 19.10
CA GLY A 125 -6.74 8.35 19.18
C GLY A 125 -7.40 7.28 20.06
N TRP A 126 -6.69 6.20 20.40
CA TRP A 126 -7.27 5.06 21.13
C TRP A 126 -7.11 5.18 22.66
N GLY A 127 -6.09 5.90 23.14
CA GLY A 127 -5.83 6.07 24.57
C GLY A 127 -6.66 7.15 25.27
N ALA A 128 -7.47 7.93 24.55
CA ALA A 128 -8.21 9.08 25.08
C ALA A 128 -9.73 8.85 25.25
N GLU A 129 -10.28 7.72 24.79
CA GLU A 129 -11.72 7.39 24.91
C GLU A 129 -12.00 6.24 25.91
N GLN A 130 -11.00 5.74 26.63
CA GLN A 130 -11.18 4.77 27.73
C GLN A 130 -10.82 5.38 29.10
N VAL A 131 -11.58 6.40 29.51
CA VAL A 131 -11.77 6.77 30.93
C VAL A 131 -13.14 7.40 31.13
#